data_AF-A0A355L4M2-F1
#
_entry.id   AF-A0A355L4M2-F1
#
_cell.length_a   1.000
_cell.length_b   1.000
_cell.length_c   1.000
_cell.angle_alpha   90.00
_cell.angle_beta   90.00
_cell.angle_gamma   90.00
#
_symmetry.space_group_name_H-M   'P 1'
#
loop_
_entity.id
_entity.type
_entity.pdbx_description
1 polymer ?
#
loop_
_entity_poly.entity_id
_entity_poly.type
_entity_poly.pdbx_seq_one_letter_code
_entity_poly.pdbx_strand_id
1 'polypeptide(L)'
;MADKKIYTVATSHLDTVWSWDFETTVSKYIYNTLVDNFKLFEKYPTYKFSFEGSYRYELMEEYYPELFEKMKEYIKNGRWNVCGSAFENGDTNIPSPEALFRNILFG
;
A
#
# COMPACT_ATOMS: atom_id res chain seq x y z
N MET A 1 -23.22 18.89 24.36
CA MET A 1 -21.84 18.84 23.81
C MET A 1 -21.85 17.76 22.75
N ALA A 2 -21.34 18.00 21.55
CA ALA A 2 -21.26 16.95 20.54
C ALA A 2 -20.33 15.83 21.04
N ASP A 3 -20.71 14.57 20.81
CA ASP A 3 -19.88 13.43 21.18
C ASP A 3 -18.51 13.52 20.52
N LYS A 4 -17.45 13.40 21.32
CA LYS A 4 -16.08 13.39 20.82
C LYS A 4 -15.82 12.06 20.13
N LYS A 5 -15.50 12.09 18.85
CA LYS A 5 -15.26 10.89 18.02
C LYS A 5 -13.78 10.75 17.70
N ILE A 6 -13.24 9.54 17.86
CA ILE A 6 -11.89 9.16 17.46
C ILE A 6 -11.99 8.25 16.24
N TYR A 7 -11.15 8.48 15.25
CA TYR A 7 -10.98 7.61 14.09
C TYR A 7 -9.59 6.99 14.13
N THR A 8 -9.53 5.67 13.93
CA THR A 8 -8.28 4.91 13.85
C THR A 8 -8.17 4.30 12.47
N VAL A 9 -7.01 4.44 11.83
CA VAL A 9 -6.73 3.90 10.50
C VAL A 9 -5.51 2.99 10.62
N ALA A 10 -5.64 1.74 10.21
CA ALA A 10 -4.49 0.88 10.06
C ALA A 10 -3.82 1.14 8.71
N THR A 11 -2.51 1.33 8.73
CA THR A 11 -1.69 1.58 7.55
C THR A 11 -0.31 0.95 7.74
N SER A 12 0.39 0.73 6.64
CA SER A 12 1.82 0.40 6.63
C SER A 12 2.53 1.35 5.70
N HIS A 13 3.60 1.96 6.17
CA HIS A 13 4.53 2.70 5.33
C HIS A 13 5.67 1.77 4.92
N LEU A 14 5.98 1.73 3.63
CA LEU A 14 7.03 0.86 3.07
C LEU A 14 7.86 1.62 2.04
N ASP A 15 9.07 2.01 2.42
CA ASP A 15 10.07 2.50 1.47
C ASP A 15 10.49 1.39 0.50
N THR A 16 10.51 1.69 -0.80
CA THR A 16 10.89 0.70 -1.82
C THR A 16 12.37 0.33 -1.72
N VAL A 17 13.23 1.31 -1.43
CA VAL A 17 14.65 1.11 -1.13
C VAL A 17 15.03 2.09 -0.04
N TRP A 18 15.61 1.59 1.05
CA TRP A 18 16.11 2.43 2.13
C TRP A 18 17.36 1.82 2.76
N SER A 19 17.25 1.27 3.97
CA SER A 19 18.34 0.54 4.65
C SER A 19 18.46 -0.92 4.18
N TRP A 20 17.78 -1.27 3.09
CA TRP A 20 17.73 -2.58 2.45
C TRP A 20 17.65 -2.41 0.93
N ASP A 21 17.97 -3.47 0.20
CA ASP A 21 17.90 -3.50 -1.26
C ASP A 21 16.48 -3.79 -1.77
N PHE A 22 16.31 -3.55 -3.07
CA PHE A 22 15.03 -3.78 -3.75
C PHE A 22 14.56 -5.24 -3.66
N GLU A 23 15.50 -6.20 -3.78
CA GLU A 23 15.18 -7.63 -3.67
C GLU A 23 14.56 -7.95 -2.31
N THR A 24 15.05 -7.36 -1.22
CA THR A 24 14.45 -7.51 0.11
C THR A 24 13.03 -6.94 0.16
N THR A 25 12.78 -5.78 -0.46
CA THR A 25 11.43 -5.22 -0.55
C THR A 25 10.47 -6.17 -1.23
N VAL A 26 10.84 -6.69 -2.40
CA VAL A 26 10.00 -7.61 -3.16
C VAL A 26 9.82 -8.93 -2.41
N SER A 27 10.93 -9.64 -2.15
CA SER A 27 10.92 -11.01 -1.62
C SER A 27 10.34 -11.13 -0.22
N LYS A 28 10.44 -10.09 0.61
CA LYS A 28 10.06 -10.12 2.03
C LYS A 28 8.95 -9.15 2.37
N TYR A 29 9.13 -7.86 2.10
CA TYR A 29 8.20 -6.85 2.64
C TYR A 29 6.88 -6.77 1.89
N ILE A 30 6.90 -6.88 0.57
CA ILE A 30 5.67 -6.98 -0.24
C ILE A 30 4.92 -8.28 0.09
N TYR A 31 5.63 -9.41 0.11
CA TYR A 31 5.05 -10.70 0.48
C TYR A 31 4.39 -10.65 1.87
N ASN A 32 5.09 -10.15 2.88
CA ASN A 32 4.55 -10.06 4.24
C ASN A 32 3.37 -9.08 4.32
N THR A 33 3.43 -7.94 3.61
CA THR A 33 2.33 -6.98 3.54
C THR A 33 1.04 -7.63 3.02
N LEU A 34 1.13 -8.53 2.05
CA LEU A 34 -0.03 -9.29 1.59
C LEU A 34 -0.46 -10.35 2.61
N VAL A 35 0.44 -11.29 2.92
CA VAL A 35 0.10 -12.51 3.66
C VAL A 35 -0.31 -12.23 5.10
N ASP A 36 0.35 -11.29 5.78
CA ASP A 36 0.01 -10.98 7.17
C ASP A 36 -1.30 -10.19 7.26
N ASN A 37 -1.57 -9.28 6.32
CA ASN A 37 -2.88 -8.61 6.26
C ASN A 37 -4.03 -9.57 5.97
N PHE A 38 -3.82 -10.59 5.11
CA PHE A 38 -4.85 -11.61 4.87
C PHE A 38 -5.22 -12.36 6.16
N LYS A 39 -4.22 -12.78 6.95
CA LYS A 39 -4.45 -13.39 8.26
C LYS A 39 -5.21 -12.45 9.19
N LEU A 40 -4.90 -11.14 9.16
CA LEU A 40 -5.61 -10.14 9.97
C LEU A 40 -7.06 -9.94 9.52
N PHE A 41 -7.35 -9.96 8.21
CA PHE A 41 -8.73 -9.88 7.72
C PHE A 41 -9.57 -11.09 8.14
N GLU A 42 -8.99 -12.28 8.10
CA GLU A 42 -9.63 -13.51 8.55
C GLU A 42 -9.87 -13.50 10.06
N LYS A 43 -8.89 -13.04 10.84
CA LYS A 43 -8.96 -13.00 12.31
C LYS A 43 -9.88 -11.90 12.85
N TYR A 44 -9.91 -10.74 12.22
CA TYR A 44 -10.59 -9.54 12.72
C TYR A 44 -11.61 -9.03 11.69
N PRO A 45 -12.92 -9.34 11.83
CA PRO A 45 -13.95 -8.98 10.85
C PRO A 45 -14.16 -7.48 10.61
N THR A 46 -13.68 -6.62 11.51
CA THR A 46 -13.79 -5.16 11.39
C THR A 46 -12.48 -4.49 10.93
N TYR A 47 -11.40 -5.26 10.78
CA TYR A 47 -10.10 -4.73 10.36
C TYR A 47 -10.17 -4.15 8.95
N LYS A 48 -9.72 -2.90 8.79
CA LYS A 48 -9.55 -2.23 7.51
C LYS A 48 -8.12 -1.73 7.40
N PHE A 49 -7.48 -2.03 6.29
CA PHE A 49 -6.10 -1.65 6.02
C PHE A 49 -6.06 -0.62 4.89
N SER A 50 -5.15 0.34 4.98
CA SER A 50 -4.93 1.37 3.97
C SER A 50 -3.48 1.30 3.53
N PHE A 51 -3.21 1.31 2.23
CA PHE A 51 -1.85 1.15 1.72
C PHE A 51 -1.60 2.03 0.50
N GLU A 52 -0.43 2.68 0.49
CA GLU A 52 -0.06 3.76 -0.43
C GLU A 52 1.02 3.34 -1.43
N GLY A 53 1.17 4.13 -2.50
CA GLY A 53 2.19 3.98 -3.53
C GLY A 53 1.83 2.91 -4.56
N SER A 54 1.36 3.33 -5.75
CA SER A 54 0.91 2.39 -6.79
C SER A 54 2.03 1.46 -7.28
N TYR A 55 3.30 1.87 -7.19
CA TYR A 55 4.42 1.01 -7.54
C TYR A 55 4.48 -0.28 -6.74
N ARG A 56 4.10 -0.28 -5.45
CA ARG A 56 4.06 -1.54 -4.69
C ARG A 56 2.98 -2.48 -5.20
N TYR A 57 1.86 -1.94 -5.69
CA TYR A 57 0.81 -2.75 -6.29
C TYR A 57 1.25 -3.35 -7.63
N GLU A 58 1.99 -2.60 -8.45
CA GLU A 58 2.62 -3.12 -9.67
C GLU A 58 3.54 -4.30 -9.35
N LEU A 59 4.39 -4.16 -8.32
CA LEU A 59 5.28 -5.23 -7.87
C LEU A 59 4.50 -6.43 -7.28
N MET A 60 3.38 -6.19 -6.59
CA MET A 60 2.50 -7.27 -6.13
C MET A 60 1.90 -8.04 -7.30
N GLU A 61 1.46 -7.36 -8.35
CA GLU A 61 0.91 -7.97 -9.56
C GLU A 61 1.97 -8.78 -10.32
N GLU A 62 3.18 -8.23 -10.47
CA GLU A 62 4.29 -8.87 -11.17
C GLU A 62 4.82 -10.11 -10.44
N TYR A 63 5.16 -9.99 -9.16
CA TYR A 63 5.87 -11.04 -8.43
C TYR A 63 4.95 -11.98 -7.64
N TYR A 64 3.72 -11.57 -7.35
CA TYR A 64 2.75 -12.33 -6.55
C TYR A 64 1.33 -12.32 -7.13
N PRO A 65 1.12 -12.67 -8.41
CA PRO A 65 -0.14 -12.49 -9.11
C PRO A 65 -1.35 -13.17 -8.43
N GLU A 66 -1.16 -14.37 -7.86
CA GLU A 66 -2.24 -15.06 -7.13
C GLU A 66 -2.64 -14.33 -5.84
N LEU A 67 -1.67 -13.77 -5.11
CA LEU A 67 -1.93 -12.98 -3.90
C LEU A 67 -2.53 -11.61 -4.27
N PHE A 68 -2.13 -11.04 -5.41
CA PHE A 68 -2.69 -9.80 -5.93
C PHE A 68 -4.19 -9.94 -6.25
N GLU A 69 -4.60 -11.03 -6.91
CA GLU A 69 -6.03 -11.30 -7.14
C GLU A 69 -6.80 -11.47 -5.83
N LYS A 70 -6.25 -12.18 -4.83
CA LYS A 70 -6.86 -12.27 -3.50
C LYS A 70 -6.98 -10.89 -2.83
N MET A 71 -5.95 -10.04 -2.95
CA MET A 71 -5.97 -8.68 -2.42
C MET A 71 -7.06 -7.81 -3.07
N LYS A 72 -7.29 -7.95 -4.39
CA LYS A 72 -8.40 -7.28 -5.09
C LYS A 72 -9.78 -7.66 -4.55
N GLU A 73 -9.97 -8.88 -4.07
CA GLU A 73 -11.21 -9.27 -3.37
C GLU A 73 -11.41 -8.47 -2.08
N TYR A 74 -10.35 -8.27 -1.29
CA TYR A 74 -10.42 -7.44 -0.08
C TYR A 74 -10.65 -5.95 -0.41
N ILE A 75 -10.14 -5.46 -1.54
CA ILE A 75 -10.48 -4.11 -2.03
C ILE A 75 -11.97 -4.03 -2.36
N LYS A 76 -12.48 -4.97 -3.17
CA LYS A 76 -13.90 -5.02 -3.55
C LYS A 76 -14.83 -5.08 -2.33
N ASN A 77 -14.40 -5.78 -1.29
CA ASN A 77 -15.14 -5.92 -0.03
C ASN A 77 -14.95 -4.73 0.94
N GLY A 78 -14.21 -3.69 0.56
CA GLY A 78 -13.99 -2.48 1.37
C GLY A 78 -13.16 -2.74 2.64
N ARG A 79 -12.32 -3.78 2.61
CA ARG A 79 -11.42 -4.17 3.71
C ARG A 79 -9.99 -3.67 3.46
N TRP A 80 -9.58 -3.56 2.20
CA TRP A 80 -8.33 -2.94 1.79
C TRP A 80 -8.63 -1.64 1.04
N ASN A 81 -8.08 -0.52 1.49
CA ASN A 81 -8.20 0.79 0.84
C ASN A 81 -6.91 1.11 0.10
N VAL A 82 -7.01 1.37 -1.19
CA VAL A 82 -5.91 1.99 -1.94
C VAL A 82 -5.86 3.46 -1.54
N CYS A 83 -4.69 3.93 -1.14
CA CYS A 83 -4.48 5.27 -0.60
C CYS A 83 -3.30 5.96 -1.27
N GLY A 84 -3.19 7.27 -1.05
CA GLY A 84 -2.27 8.11 -1.82
C GLY A 84 -2.80 8.38 -3.23
N SER A 85 -1.98 9.07 -4.01
CA SER A 85 -2.31 9.47 -5.39
C SER A 85 -1.08 9.41 -6.28
N ALA A 86 -0.03 8.72 -5.84
CA ALA A 86 1.28 8.78 -6.43
C ALA A 86 1.84 7.38 -6.62
N PHE A 87 2.64 7.24 -7.68
CA PHE A 87 3.38 6.03 -8.00
C PHE A 87 4.37 5.69 -6.89
N GLU A 88 5.12 6.69 -6.46
CA GLU A 88 6.00 6.64 -5.30
C GLU A 88 5.71 7.78 -4.31
N ASN A 89 6.06 7.55 -3.04
CA ASN A 89 6.07 8.57 -1.99
C ASN A 89 7.39 9.36 -2.05
N GLY A 90 7.68 9.91 -3.24
CA GLY A 90 8.94 10.59 -3.53
C GLY A 90 9.09 11.95 -2.84
N ASP A 91 10.33 12.44 -2.83
CA ASP A 91 10.64 13.81 -2.39
C ASP A 91 9.92 14.85 -3.26
N THR A 92 9.67 16.02 -2.69
CA THR A 92 8.97 17.14 -3.36
C THR A 92 9.85 18.36 -3.59
N ASN A 93 11.12 18.33 -3.18
CA ASN A 93 12.04 19.45 -3.30
C ASN A 93 13.00 19.32 -4.48
N ILE A 94 13.55 18.13 -4.69
CA ILE A 94 14.56 17.83 -5.71
C ILE A 94 13.92 17.58 -7.08
N PRO A 95 12.81 16.82 -7.22
CA PRO A 95 12.27 16.52 -8.54
C PRO A 95 11.77 17.76 -9.26
N SER A 96 11.86 17.75 -10.59
CA SER A 96 11.23 18.78 -11.41
C SER A 96 9.71 18.70 -11.31
N PRO A 97 8.98 19.78 -11.62
CA PRO A 97 7.52 19.75 -11.68
C PRO A 97 6.98 18.65 -12.60
N GLU A 98 7.63 18.40 -13.74
CA GLU A 98 7.26 17.31 -14.66
C GLU A 98 7.38 15.92 -14.00
N ALA A 99 8.43 15.69 -13.21
CA ALA A 99 8.60 14.44 -12.48
C ALA A 99 7.50 14.25 -11.43
N LEU A 100 7.13 15.32 -10.70
CA LEU A 100 6.02 15.27 -9.74
C LEU A 100 4.68 15.00 -10.42
N PHE A 101 4.41 15.65 -11.56
CA PHE A 101 3.19 15.40 -12.33
C PHE A 101 3.11 13.97 -12.83
N ARG A 102 4.22 13.41 -13.34
CA ARG A 102 4.26 12.00 -13.76
C ARG A 102 4.08 11.04 -12.62
N ASN A 103 4.69 11.33 -11.47
CA ASN A 103 4.53 10.52 -10.27
C ASN A 103 3.05 10.42 -9.85
N ILE A 104 2.28 11.51 -9.98
CA ILE A 104 0.83 11.50 -9.70
C ILE A 104 0.04 10.88 -10.86
N LEU A 105 0.40 11.18 -12.11
CA LEU A 105 -0.34 10.70 -13.29
C LEU A 105 -0.29 9.17 -13.45
N PHE A 106 0.84 8.55 -13.11
CA PHE A 106 1.01 7.09 -13.10
C PHE A 106 0.65 6.45 -11.74
N GLY A 107 0.36 7.28 -10.74
CA GLY A 107 -0.14 6.86 -9.42
C GLY A 107 -1.58 6.38 -9.50
#